data_AF-A0A5C7JH34-F1
#
_entry.id   AF-A0A5C7JH34-F1
#
_cell.length_a   1.000
_cell.length_b   1.000
_cell.length_c   1.000
_cell.angle_alpha   90.00
_cell.angle_beta   90.00
_cell.angle_gamma   90.00
#
_symmetry.space_group_name_H-M   'P 1'
#
loop_
_entity.id
_entity.type
_entity.pdbx_description
1 polymer ?
#
loop_
_entity_poly.entity_id
_entity_poly.type
_entity_poly.pdbx_seq_one_letter_code
_entity_poly.pdbx_strand_id
1 'polypeptide(L)'
;MGVTPKLFSSSSYDSPAIPNPNPENFKIKRVTQLRNFVVAWIKYPDCTNYEGSKILVFKDYSILKLRKRKSIDPHFSQSKKFKSPIARFEPTEEGWEMALKLCII
;
A
#
# COMPACT_ATOMS: atom_id res chain seq x y z
N MET A 1 -8.78 -11.22 46.99
CA MET A 1 -7.49 -11.55 46.34
C MET A 1 -7.72 -11.62 44.84
N GLY A 2 -6.98 -10.83 44.06
CA GLY A 2 -7.12 -10.77 42.60
C GLY A 2 -6.74 -9.39 42.08
N VAL A 3 -5.45 -9.06 42.09
CA VAL A 3 -4.95 -7.85 41.41
C VAL A 3 -4.91 -8.11 39.90
N THR A 4 -5.73 -7.39 39.15
CA THR A 4 -5.67 -7.39 37.68
C THR A 4 -4.39 -6.65 37.27
N PRO A 5 -3.46 -7.25 36.51
CA PRO A 5 -2.31 -6.50 36.03
C PRO A 5 -2.79 -5.52 34.96
N LYS A 6 -2.62 -4.22 35.21
CA LYS A 6 -2.70 -3.20 34.17
C LYS A 6 -1.50 -3.40 33.24
N LEU A 7 -1.75 -3.95 32.05
CA LEU A 7 -0.79 -3.99 30.96
C LEU A 7 -0.60 -2.57 30.42
N PHE A 8 0.34 -1.83 31.00
CA PHE A 8 0.93 -0.67 30.34
C PHE A 8 2.26 -1.09 29.73
N SER A 9 2.26 -1.34 28.42
CA SER A 9 3.51 -1.31 27.65
C SER A 9 3.73 0.12 27.18
N SER A 10 4.29 0.96 28.05
CA SER A 10 4.87 2.24 27.62
C SER A 10 6.32 1.96 27.23
N SER A 11 6.54 1.60 25.96
CA SER A 11 7.91 1.49 25.46
C SER A 11 8.47 2.89 25.25
N SER A 12 9.69 3.15 25.73
CA SER A 12 10.45 4.40 25.55
C SER A 12 10.93 4.61 24.10
N TYR A 13 10.33 3.92 23.13
CA TYR A 13 10.55 4.04 21.70
C TYR A 13 9.34 4.64 21.00
N ASP A 14 8.71 5.67 21.57
CA ASP A 14 7.81 6.54 20.80
C ASP A 14 8.65 7.31 19.77
N SER A 15 9.02 6.58 18.72
CA SER A 15 9.47 7.15 17.46
C SER A 15 8.36 8.09 17.00
N PRO A 16 8.68 9.28 16.44
CA PRO A 16 7.66 10.16 15.90
C PRO A 16 6.75 9.33 14.99
N ALA A 17 5.44 9.39 15.26
CA ALA A 17 4.44 8.59 14.55
C ALA A 17 4.71 8.72 13.04
N ILE A 18 5.18 7.63 12.43
CA ILE A 18 5.46 7.60 11.01
C ILE A 18 4.15 8.00 10.30
N PRO A 19 4.15 9.05 9.46
CA PRO A 19 2.91 9.53 8.89
C PRO A 19 2.30 8.45 8.00
N ASN A 20 1.13 7.97 8.41
CA ASN A 20 0.37 6.92 7.76
C ASN A 20 -0.15 7.44 6.40
N PRO A 21 -0.04 6.69 5.29
CA PRO A 21 -0.57 7.14 4.00
C PRO A 21 -2.05 7.47 4.08
N ASN A 22 -2.42 8.70 3.71
CA ASN A 22 -3.80 9.08 3.48
C ASN A 22 -4.30 8.42 2.18
N PRO A 23 -5.27 7.50 2.23
CA PRO A 23 -5.75 6.82 1.03
C PRO A 23 -6.36 7.76 -0.02
N GLU A 24 -6.81 8.95 0.37
CA GLU A 24 -7.46 9.93 -0.52
C GLU A 24 -6.47 10.91 -1.17
N ASN A 25 -5.26 11.02 -0.64
CA ASN A 25 -4.20 11.88 -1.18
C ASN A 25 -3.11 11.02 -1.84
N PHE A 26 -3.33 10.65 -3.09
CA PHE A 26 -2.38 9.85 -3.85
C PHE A 26 -2.23 10.34 -5.30
N LYS A 27 -1.09 10.01 -5.90
CA LYS A 27 -0.81 10.26 -7.32
C LYS A 27 -0.31 8.97 -7.97
N ILE A 28 -0.95 8.54 -9.04
CA ILE A 28 -0.47 7.40 -9.84
C ILE A 28 0.67 7.90 -10.73
N LYS A 29 1.90 7.45 -10.45
CA LYS A 29 3.10 7.76 -11.25
C LYS A 29 3.15 6.89 -12.51
N ARG A 30 2.93 5.59 -12.36
CA ARG A 30 3.02 4.59 -13.43
C ARG A 30 1.96 3.52 -13.19
N VAL A 31 1.37 3.00 -14.26
CA VAL A 31 0.41 1.91 -14.16
C VAL A 31 0.48 1.02 -15.39
N THR A 32 0.48 -0.29 -15.19
CA THR A 32 0.45 -1.30 -16.26
C THR A 32 -0.55 -2.40 -15.92
N GLN A 33 -1.25 -2.90 -16.94
CA GLN A 33 -2.16 -4.03 -16.82
C GLN A 33 -1.55 -5.23 -17.52
N LEU A 34 -1.50 -6.36 -16.82
CA LEU A 34 -1.10 -7.64 -17.36
C LEU A 34 -2.19 -8.65 -17.01
N ARG A 35 -2.90 -9.16 -18.02
CA ARG A 35 -4.03 -10.09 -17.83
C ARG A 35 -5.06 -9.51 -16.85
N ASN A 36 -5.32 -10.22 -15.74
CA ASN A 36 -6.20 -9.82 -14.65
C ASN A 36 -5.49 -9.05 -13.51
N PHE A 37 -4.21 -8.73 -13.67
CA PHE A 37 -3.43 -7.97 -12.70
C PHE A 37 -3.25 -6.50 -13.11
N VAL A 38 -3.21 -5.62 -12.11
CA VAL A 38 -2.81 -4.23 -12.27
C VAL A 38 -1.63 -3.95 -11.35
N VAL A 39 -0.53 -3.48 -11.93
CA VAL A 39 0.64 -2.99 -11.20
C VAL A 39 0.61 -1.47 -11.24
N ALA A 40 0.69 -0.83 -10.07
CA ALA A 40 0.60 0.61 -9.94
C ALA A 40 1.71 1.15 -9.04
N TRP A 41 2.46 2.12 -9.57
CA TRP A 41 3.40 2.93 -8.80
C TRP A 41 2.66 4.17 -8.33
N ILE A 42 2.47 4.29 -7.03
CA ILE A 42 1.66 5.32 -6.40
C ILE A 42 2.52 6.12 -5.43
N LYS A 43 2.43 7.45 -5.51
CA LYS A 43 3.01 8.39 -4.56
C LYS A 43 1.92 8.85 -3.59
N TYR A 44 2.18 8.71 -2.30
CA TYR A 44 1.40 9.29 -1.21
C TYR A 44 2.20 10.49 -0.68
N PRO A 45 1.81 11.74 -0.99
CA PRO A 45 2.59 12.93 -0.63
C PRO A 45 2.79 13.10 0.87
N ASP A 46 1.85 12.58 1.67
CA ASP A 46 1.85 12.71 3.13
C ASP A 46 2.81 11.73 3.83
N CYS A 47 3.48 10.84 3.08
CA CYS A 47 4.42 9.87 3.64
C CYS A 47 5.88 10.26 3.41
N THR A 48 6.70 10.10 4.46
CA THR A 48 8.15 10.34 4.41
C THR A 48 8.96 9.08 4.06
N ASN A 49 8.49 7.89 4.46
CA ASN A 49 9.18 6.62 4.19
C ASN A 49 9.18 6.26 2.71
N TYR A 50 10.36 5.93 2.16
CA TYR A 50 10.58 5.71 0.72
C TYR A 50 10.02 6.86 -0.14
N GLU A 51 10.16 8.09 0.37
CA GLU A 51 9.55 9.27 -0.22
C GLU A 51 8.05 9.08 -0.48
N GLY A 52 7.33 8.30 0.33
CA GLY A 52 5.91 8.03 0.14
C GLY A 52 5.54 7.30 -1.15
N SER A 53 6.49 6.77 -1.91
CA SER A 53 6.21 5.98 -3.10
C SER A 53 5.98 4.51 -2.73
N LYS A 54 5.07 3.84 -3.44
CA LYS A 54 4.75 2.41 -3.25
C LYS A 54 4.40 1.78 -4.59
N ILE A 55 4.90 0.57 -4.82
CA ILE A 55 4.46 -0.26 -5.95
C ILE A 55 3.48 -1.28 -5.42
N LEU A 56 2.25 -1.24 -5.92
CA LEU A 56 1.13 -2.09 -5.49
C LEU A 56 0.69 -2.99 -6.64
N VAL A 57 0.40 -4.26 -6.32
CA VAL A 57 -0.16 -5.22 -7.28
C VAL A 57 -1.58 -5.58 -6.87
N PHE A 58 -2.53 -5.48 -7.78
CA PHE A 58 -3.94 -5.86 -7.57
C PHE A 58 -4.33 -6.99 -8.51
N LYS A 59 -4.90 -8.07 -7.96
CA LYS A 59 -5.44 -9.21 -8.73
C LYS A 59 -6.94 -9.03 -9.03
N ASP A 60 -7.40 -9.55 -10.15
CA ASP A 60 -8.78 -9.46 -10.64
C ASP A 60 -9.26 -8.01 -10.68
N TYR A 61 -8.42 -7.15 -11.25
CA TYR A 61 -8.64 -5.71 -11.30
C TYR A 61 -8.33 -5.15 -12.69
N SER A 62 -8.71 -3.90 -12.94
CA SER A 62 -8.48 -3.24 -14.22
C SER A 62 -7.95 -1.83 -14.02
N ILE A 63 -7.14 -1.34 -14.95
CA ILE A 63 -6.62 0.03 -14.94
C ILE A 63 -7.75 1.04 -14.87
N LEU A 64 -8.83 0.82 -15.63
CA LEU A 64 -9.96 1.74 -15.67
C LEU A 64 -10.64 1.86 -14.28
N LYS A 65 -10.81 0.74 -13.56
CA LYS A 65 -11.31 0.77 -12.18
C LYS A 65 -10.32 1.47 -11.24
N LEU A 66 -9.01 1.25 -11.39
CA LEU A 66 -7.99 1.92 -10.58
C LEU A 66 -8.01 3.43 -10.78
N ARG A 67 -7.98 3.91 -12.03
CA ARG A 67 -7.97 5.34 -12.37
C ARG A 67 -9.22 6.09 -11.93
N LYS A 68 -10.36 5.40 -11.84
CA LYS A 68 -11.63 5.97 -11.34
C LYS A 68 -11.72 6.05 -9.81
N ARG A 69 -10.80 5.42 -9.07
CA ARG A 69 -10.83 5.46 -7.61
C ARG A 69 -10.49 6.86 -7.11
N LYS A 70 -11.29 7.34 -6.17
CA LYS A 70 -11.00 8.55 -5.37
C LYS A 70 -10.06 8.27 -4.20
N SER A 71 -9.86 6.99 -3.87
CA SER A 71 -9.07 6.55 -2.73
C SER A 71 -8.37 5.21 -3.01
N ILE A 72 -7.10 5.08 -2.68
CA ILE A 72 -6.33 3.84 -2.74
C ILE A 72 -5.62 3.64 -1.40
N ASP A 73 -5.97 2.55 -0.70
CA ASP A 73 -5.31 2.18 0.54
C ASP A 73 -4.15 1.21 0.24
N PRO A 74 -2.90 1.54 0.61
CA PRO A 74 -1.76 0.66 0.37
C PRO A 74 -1.64 -0.48 1.39
N HIS A 75 -2.52 -0.58 2.38
CA HIS A 75 -2.46 -1.64 3.39
C HIS A 75 -3.12 -2.94 2.90
N PHE A 76 -2.56 -4.05 3.37
CA PHE A 76 -3.23 -5.33 3.26
C PHE A 76 -4.40 -5.36 4.24
N SER A 77 -5.62 -5.46 3.73
CA SER A 77 -6.80 -5.53 4.58
C SER A 77 -7.88 -6.42 3.97
N GLN A 78 -8.73 -6.98 4.84
CA GLN A 78 -9.95 -7.69 4.43
C GLN A 78 -11.14 -6.73 4.25
N SER A 79 -10.93 -5.42 4.34
CA SER A 79 -11.98 -4.43 4.21
C SER A 79 -12.58 -4.48 2.81
N LYS A 80 -13.91 -4.55 2.72
CA LYS A 80 -14.63 -4.47 1.44
C LYS A 80 -14.65 -3.05 0.85
N LYS A 81 -14.25 -2.03 1.63
CA LYS A 81 -14.25 -0.61 1.23
C LYS A 81 -13.22 -0.33 0.13
N PHE A 82 -12.05 -0.96 0.25
CA PHE A 82 -10.92 -0.76 -0.67
C PHE A 82 -10.53 -2.08 -1.32
N LYS A 83 -10.04 -2.01 -2.57
CA LYS A 83 -9.38 -3.17 -3.17
C LYS A 83 -7.99 -3.26 -2.55
N SER A 84 -7.79 -4.22 -1.65
CA SER A 84 -6.47 -4.49 -1.06
C SER A 84 -5.50 -4.97 -2.16
N PRO A 85 -4.23 -4.52 -2.15
CA PRO A 85 -3.20 -5.13 -2.97
C PRO A 85 -2.95 -6.58 -2.50
N ILE A 86 -2.45 -7.41 -3.42
CA ILE A 86 -1.97 -8.78 -3.12
C ILE A 86 -0.46 -8.82 -2.85
N ALA A 87 0.26 -7.79 -3.30
CA ALA A 87 1.70 -7.66 -3.11
C ALA A 87 2.11 -6.18 -3.11
N ARG A 88 3.26 -5.91 -2.47
CA ARG A 88 3.91 -4.60 -2.43
C ARG A 88 5.39 -4.78 -2.68
N PHE A 89 5.96 -3.88 -3.46
CA PHE A 89 7.38 -3.88 -3.79
C PHE A 89 7.99 -2.53 -3.40
N GLU A 90 9.29 -2.55 -3.16
CA GLU A 90 10.08 -1.34 -3.00
C GLU A 90 9.88 -0.42 -4.22
N PRO A 91 9.72 0.90 -4.05
CA PRO A 91 9.51 1.83 -5.16
C PRO A 91 10.82 2.15 -5.91
N THR A 92 11.45 1.10 -6.43
CA THR A 92 12.63 1.14 -7.31
C THR A 92 12.25 0.55 -8.67
N GLU A 93 13.07 0.77 -9.69
CA GLU A 93 12.87 0.11 -10.99
C GLU A 93 12.98 -1.42 -10.87
N GLU A 94 13.89 -1.93 -10.03
CA GLU A 94 13.98 -3.36 -9.72
C GLU A 94 12.68 -3.89 -9.09
N GLY A 95 12.14 -3.17 -8.09
CA GLY A 95 10.85 -3.49 -7.49
C GLY A 95 9.69 -3.47 -8.49
N TRP A 96 9.73 -2.55 -9.46
CA TRP A 96 8.78 -2.49 -10.55
C TRP A 96 8.87 -3.72 -11.46
N GLU A 97 10.07 -4.10 -11.88
CA GLU A 97 10.29 -5.30 -12.71
C GLU A 97 9.87 -6.58 -11.99
N MET A 98 10.17 -6.71 -10.70
CA MET A 98 9.72 -7.83 -9.87
C MET A 98 8.19 -7.90 -9.82
N ALA A 99 7.52 -6.76 -9.66
CA ALA A 99 6.06 -6.69 -9.67
C ALA A 99 5.45 -7.13 -11.01
N LEU A 100 6.10 -6.78 -12.13
CA LEU A 100 5.68 -7.23 -13.46
C LEU A 100 5.87 -8.75 -13.63
N LYS A 101 7.02 -9.29 -13.21
CA LYS A 101 7.32 -10.73 -13.28
C LYS A 101 6.31 -11.57 -12.49
N LEU A 102 5.87 -11.07 -11.32
CA LEU A 102 4.81 -11.69 -10.52
C LEU A 102 3.48 -11.85 -11.30
N CYS A 103 3.22 -11.04 -12.32
CA CYS A 103 1.95 -11.04 -13.04
C CYS A 103 1.96 -11.91 -14.33
N ILE A 104 3.07 -12.60 -14.61
CA ILE A 104 3.26 -13.42 -15.82
C ILE A 104 3.13 -14.92 -15.50
N ILE A 105 3.28 -15.30 -14.22
CA ILE A 105 3.05 -16.66 -13.69
C ILE A 105 1.60 -17.12 -13.79
#